data_AF-A0A520JAJ7-F1
#
_entry.id   AF-A0A520JAJ7-F1
#
_cell.length_a   1.000
_cell.length_b   1.000
_cell.length_c   1.000
_cell.angle_alpha   90.00
_cell.angle_beta   90.00
_cell.angle_gamma   90.00
#
_symmetry.space_group_name_H-M   'P 1'
#
loop_
_entity.id
_entity.type
_entity.pdbx_description
1 polymer ?
#
loop_
_entity_poly.entity_id
_entity_poly.type
_entity_poly.pdbx_seq_one_letter_code
_entity_poly.pdbx_strand_id
1 'polypeptide(L)'
;FRDLQKIGYSEPEVKAIANQWVIEQPTINPETGEAATRKNIPSDRFPSPFANEVAARAANNNALPPDLSLITKAREEGTAYVHSLLTGYTDQPAALLKQFPDIKTPEGLYYNPYFANLNIAMPPPITADDQVAYADGTKATKEQMSADVSAFLTWTAEPNLESRHAVGVASILFILVFCGLAWGAYQNVWRDVKH
;
A
#
# COMPACT_ATOMS: atom_id res chain seq x y z
N PHE A 1 -2.01 12.13 -8.74
CA PHE A 1 -0.78 12.11 -9.55
C PHE A 1 0.35 12.95 -8.95
N ARG A 2 0.13 14.23 -8.60
CA ARG A 2 1.19 15.14 -8.11
C ARG A 2 2.08 14.60 -6.99
N ASP A 3 1.54 13.77 -6.09
CA ASP A 3 2.29 13.22 -4.97
C ASP A 3 3.43 12.29 -5.40
N LEU A 4 3.42 11.79 -6.64
CA LEU A 4 4.54 11.02 -7.21
C LEU A 4 5.85 11.83 -7.25
N GLN A 5 5.79 13.16 -7.25
CA GLN A 5 7.00 14.00 -7.13
C GLN A 5 7.75 13.77 -5.82
N LYS A 6 7.04 13.36 -4.75
CA LYS A 6 7.64 13.08 -3.43
C LYS A 6 8.52 11.84 -3.43
N ILE A 7 8.40 10.98 -4.44
CA ILE A 7 9.21 9.76 -4.61
C ILE A 7 10.15 9.86 -5.82
N GLY A 8 10.41 11.08 -6.31
CA GLY A 8 11.48 11.34 -7.28
C GLY A 8 11.05 11.56 -8.73
N TYR A 9 9.76 11.44 -9.06
CA TYR A 9 9.30 11.76 -10.42
C TYR A 9 9.36 13.27 -10.69
N SER A 10 9.84 13.65 -11.86
CA SER A 10 9.86 15.04 -12.33
C SER A 10 8.46 15.52 -12.73
N GLU A 11 8.26 16.84 -12.79
CA GLU A 11 7.00 17.44 -13.27
C GLU A 11 6.57 16.94 -14.66
N PRO A 12 7.46 16.87 -15.67
CA PRO A 12 7.11 16.33 -16.98
C PRO A 12 6.69 14.86 -16.92
N GLU A 13 7.36 14.02 -16.13
CA GLU A 13 7.00 12.61 -15.97
C GLU A 13 5.63 12.45 -15.32
N VAL A 14 5.34 13.18 -14.25
CA VAL A 14 4.03 13.13 -13.59
C VAL A 14 2.91 13.59 -14.52
N LYS A 15 3.17 14.61 -15.35
CA LYS A 15 2.23 15.06 -16.37
C LYS A 15 2.00 13.99 -17.44
N ALA A 16 3.05 13.30 -17.88
CA ALA A 16 2.95 12.20 -18.83
C ALA A 16 2.16 11.02 -18.24
N ILE A 17 2.47 10.60 -17.01
CA ILE A 17 1.77 9.51 -16.31
C ILE A 17 0.28 9.83 -16.17
N ALA A 18 -0.08 11.06 -15.75
CA ALA A 18 -1.48 11.46 -15.64
C ALA A 18 -2.16 11.42 -17.02
N ASN A 19 -1.55 12.03 -18.04
CA ASN A 19 -2.15 12.13 -19.37
C ASN A 19 -2.34 10.75 -20.04
N GLN A 20 -1.41 9.83 -19.82
CA GLN A 20 -1.42 8.48 -20.41
C GLN A 20 -2.16 7.44 -19.56
N TRP A 21 -2.68 7.83 -18.39
CA TRP A 21 -3.42 6.91 -17.54
C TRP A 21 -4.65 6.35 -18.29
N VAL A 22 -4.85 5.04 -18.18
CA VAL A 22 -5.83 4.29 -18.99
C VAL A 22 -7.27 4.76 -18.71
N ILE A 23 -7.56 5.07 -17.46
CA ILE A 23 -8.88 5.54 -17.03
C ILE A 23 -8.90 7.07 -17.07
N GLU A 24 -9.83 7.63 -17.82
CA GLU A 24 -10.03 9.08 -17.90
C GLU A 24 -10.89 9.62 -16.76
N GLN A 25 -10.76 10.92 -16.47
CA GLN A 25 -11.59 11.58 -15.46
C GLN A 25 -12.98 11.90 -16.02
N PRO A 26 -14.06 11.62 -15.26
CA PRO A 26 -15.38 12.14 -15.58
C PRO A 26 -15.37 13.67 -15.65
N THR A 27 -16.06 14.21 -16.65
CA THR A 27 -16.28 15.64 -16.84
C THR A 27 -17.64 15.88 -17.47
N ILE A 28 -18.00 17.14 -17.66
CA ILE A 28 -19.21 17.56 -18.37
C ILE A 28 -18.79 18.24 -19.67
N ASN A 29 -19.49 17.95 -20.76
CA ASN A 29 -19.33 18.67 -22.02
C ASN A 29 -19.87 20.11 -21.87
N PRO A 30 -19.05 21.16 -22.06
CA PRO A 30 -19.49 22.54 -21.85
C PRO A 30 -20.53 23.03 -22.86
N GLU A 31 -20.64 22.41 -24.03
CA GLU A 31 -21.59 22.80 -25.09
C GLU A 31 -22.94 22.07 -24.97
N THR A 32 -22.92 20.78 -24.61
CA THR A 32 -24.14 19.94 -24.56
C THR A 32 -24.66 19.70 -23.15
N GLY A 33 -23.84 19.88 -22.11
CA GLY A 33 -24.17 19.55 -20.72
C GLY A 33 -24.18 18.05 -20.41
N GLU A 34 -23.80 17.20 -21.37
CA GLU A 34 -23.79 15.75 -21.22
C GLU A 34 -22.53 15.25 -20.48
N ALA A 35 -22.63 14.05 -19.91
CA ALA A 35 -21.49 13.38 -19.29
C ALA A 35 -20.42 13.05 -20.35
N ALA A 36 -19.17 13.37 -20.04
CA ALA A 36 -18.01 13.12 -20.90
C ALA A 36 -16.81 12.68 -20.07
N THR A 37 -15.67 12.45 -20.71
CA THR A 37 -14.40 12.21 -20.04
C THR A 37 -13.31 13.16 -20.52
N ARG A 38 -12.26 13.32 -19.71
CA ARG A 38 -11.05 14.07 -20.08
C ARG A 38 -9.79 13.34 -19.63
N LYS A 39 -8.67 13.62 -20.30
CA LYS A 39 -7.34 13.20 -19.84
C LYS A 39 -7.08 13.70 -18.42
N ASN A 40 -6.38 12.89 -17.62
CA ASN A 40 -6.01 13.30 -16.27
C ASN A 40 -4.94 14.39 -16.34
N ILE A 41 -4.96 15.24 -15.32
CA ILE A 41 -3.95 16.27 -15.05
C ILE A 41 -3.25 15.96 -13.72
N PRO A 42 -2.06 16.53 -13.46
CA PRO A 42 -1.29 16.23 -12.24
C PRO A 42 -2.06 16.42 -10.92
N SER A 43 -3.00 17.36 -10.86
CA SER A 43 -3.82 17.62 -9.67
C SER A 43 -4.90 16.56 -9.40
N ASP A 44 -5.22 15.71 -10.38
CA ASP A 44 -6.20 14.65 -10.21
C ASP A 44 -5.66 13.53 -9.29
N ARG A 45 -6.59 12.81 -8.64
CA ARG A 45 -6.29 11.54 -7.95
C ARG A 45 -6.19 10.41 -8.97
N PHE A 46 -5.65 9.27 -8.55
CA PHE A 46 -5.76 8.06 -9.35
C PHE A 46 -7.25 7.69 -9.50
N PRO A 47 -7.75 7.52 -10.73
CA PRO A 47 -9.12 7.10 -10.97
C PRO A 47 -9.40 5.71 -10.39
N SER A 48 -10.60 5.51 -9.86
CA SER A 48 -11.08 4.19 -9.44
C SER A 48 -11.31 3.28 -10.66
N PRO A 49 -10.94 1.99 -10.61
CA PRO A 49 -11.24 1.03 -11.67
C PRO A 49 -12.74 0.72 -11.78
N PHE A 50 -13.52 0.98 -10.72
CA PHE A 50 -14.95 0.73 -10.69
C PHE A 50 -15.72 2.00 -10.29
N ALA A 51 -16.89 2.19 -10.88
CA ALA A 51 -17.75 3.34 -10.59
C ALA A 51 -18.32 3.33 -9.15
N ASN A 52 -18.54 2.14 -8.60
CA ASN A 52 -19.06 1.92 -7.25
C ASN A 52 -18.77 0.49 -6.78
N GLU A 53 -19.07 0.20 -5.50
CA GLU A 53 -18.87 -1.11 -4.90
C GLU A 53 -19.68 -2.23 -5.56
N VAL A 54 -20.90 -1.94 -6.05
CA VAL A 54 -21.76 -2.94 -6.70
C VAL A 54 -21.10 -3.43 -7.98
N ALA A 55 -20.59 -2.51 -8.81
CA ALA A 55 -19.84 -2.84 -10.01
C ALA A 55 -18.56 -3.61 -9.70
N ALA A 56 -17.83 -3.21 -8.65
CA ALA A 56 -16.62 -3.90 -8.21
C ALA A 56 -16.92 -5.35 -7.79
N ARG A 57 -17.97 -5.57 -6.98
CA ARG A 57 -18.40 -6.90 -6.56
C ARG A 57 -18.86 -7.76 -7.73
N ALA A 58 -19.67 -7.20 -8.62
CA ALA A 58 -20.14 -7.91 -9.81
C ALA A 58 -18.97 -8.41 -10.68
N ALA A 59 -17.90 -7.62 -10.81
CA ALA A 59 -16.72 -7.98 -11.59
C ALA A 59 -15.77 -8.98 -10.89
N ASN A 60 -15.90 -9.19 -9.58
CA ASN A 60 -14.95 -9.97 -8.77
C ASN A 60 -15.64 -11.07 -7.95
N ASN A 61 -16.60 -11.79 -8.54
CA ASN A 61 -17.30 -12.91 -7.89
C ASN A 61 -17.91 -12.53 -6.51
N ASN A 62 -18.53 -11.35 -6.45
CA ASN A 62 -19.12 -10.74 -5.26
C ASN A 62 -18.12 -10.30 -4.16
N ALA A 63 -16.82 -10.53 -4.36
CA ALA A 63 -15.77 -9.98 -3.52
C ALA A 63 -15.54 -8.50 -3.85
N LEU A 64 -15.28 -7.68 -2.84
CA LEU A 64 -14.93 -6.27 -3.02
C LEU A 64 -13.43 -6.10 -2.83
N PRO A 65 -12.67 -5.75 -3.89
CA PRO A 65 -11.28 -5.36 -3.75
C PRO A 65 -11.17 -4.15 -2.81
N PRO A 66 -10.36 -4.21 -1.74
CA PRO A 66 -10.22 -3.08 -0.83
C PRO A 66 -9.46 -1.93 -1.49
N ASP A 67 -9.74 -0.70 -1.05
CA ASP A 67 -8.90 0.44 -1.39
C ASP A 67 -7.48 0.22 -0.82
N LEU A 68 -6.46 0.44 -1.67
CA LEU A 68 -5.08 0.13 -1.32
C LEU A 68 -4.33 1.31 -0.67
N SER A 69 -4.93 2.49 -0.59
CA SER A 69 -4.24 3.71 -0.11
C SER A 69 -3.64 3.53 1.28
N LEU A 70 -4.31 2.77 2.15
CA LEU A 70 -3.92 2.54 3.55
C LEU A 70 -3.68 1.06 3.87
N ILE A 71 -3.57 0.18 2.88
CA ILE A 71 -3.64 -1.27 3.10
C ILE A 71 -2.55 -1.81 4.04
N THR A 72 -1.35 -1.24 3.98
CA THR A 72 -0.20 -1.58 4.83
C THR A 72 -0.35 -1.07 6.26
N LYS A 73 -1.27 -0.15 6.54
CA LYS A 73 -1.65 0.26 7.90
C LYS A 73 -2.94 -0.40 8.38
N ALA A 74 -3.76 -0.89 7.45
CA ALA A 74 -5.04 -1.54 7.72
C ALA A 74 -4.91 -3.05 7.94
N ARG A 75 -3.71 -3.61 7.84
CA ARG A 75 -3.40 -5.03 8.05
C ARG A 75 -2.22 -5.18 9.01
N GLU A 76 -2.28 -6.22 9.83
CA GLU A 76 -1.17 -6.60 10.70
C GLU A 76 0.07 -6.91 9.87
N GLU A 77 1.26 -6.65 10.42
CA GLU A 77 2.55 -6.79 9.73
C GLU A 77 2.74 -5.95 8.44
N GLY A 78 1.73 -5.16 8.05
CA GLY A 78 1.79 -4.12 7.03
C GLY A 78 2.49 -4.52 5.74
N THR A 79 3.66 -3.90 5.47
CA THR A 79 4.48 -4.18 4.29
C THR A 79 4.79 -5.66 4.13
N ALA A 80 5.16 -6.34 5.23
CA ALA A 80 5.55 -7.74 5.19
C ALA A 80 4.37 -8.64 4.86
N TYR A 81 3.18 -8.32 5.39
CA TYR A 81 1.95 -9.02 5.03
C TYR A 81 1.65 -8.91 3.53
N VAL A 82 1.71 -7.71 2.95
CA VAL A 82 1.44 -7.51 1.52
C VAL A 82 2.45 -8.28 0.66
N HIS A 83 3.73 -8.20 0.98
CA HIS A 83 4.79 -8.92 0.26
C HIS A 83 4.58 -10.45 0.30
N SER A 84 4.32 -11.00 1.50
CA SER A 84 4.07 -12.42 1.68
C SER A 84 2.77 -12.87 1.02
N LEU A 85 1.73 -12.04 1.04
CA LEU A 85 0.48 -12.33 0.34
C LEU A 85 0.69 -12.42 -1.18
N LEU A 86 1.43 -11.49 -1.78
CA LEU A 86 1.68 -11.47 -3.23
C LEU A 86 2.54 -12.64 -3.71
N THR A 87 3.50 -13.08 -2.89
CA THR A 87 4.43 -14.18 -3.23
C THR A 87 3.97 -15.56 -2.77
N GLY A 88 3.01 -15.62 -1.84
CA GLY A 88 2.62 -16.85 -1.13
C GLY A 88 1.59 -17.74 -1.83
N TYR A 89 1.14 -17.37 -3.03
CA TYR A 89 0.19 -18.19 -3.78
C TYR A 89 0.78 -19.57 -4.10
N THR A 90 0.07 -20.63 -3.70
CA THR A 90 0.50 -22.03 -3.92
C THR A 90 -0.72 -22.94 -3.96
N ASP A 91 -0.52 -24.17 -4.44
CA ASP A 91 -1.55 -25.20 -4.34
C ASP A 91 -1.77 -25.61 -2.88
N GLN A 92 -3.02 -25.87 -2.52
CA GLN A 92 -3.35 -26.31 -1.17
C GLN A 92 -2.63 -27.63 -0.84
N PRO A 93 -1.84 -27.70 0.27
CA PRO A 93 -1.06 -28.89 0.57
C PRO A 93 -1.91 -30.15 0.74
N ALA A 94 -1.53 -31.24 0.06
CA ALA A 94 -2.28 -32.50 0.12
C ALA A 94 -2.38 -33.10 1.54
N ALA A 95 -1.36 -32.89 2.39
CA ALA A 95 -1.40 -33.31 3.78
C ALA A 95 -2.48 -32.58 4.59
N LEU A 96 -2.68 -31.29 4.30
CA LEU A 96 -3.69 -30.46 4.95
C LEU A 96 -5.11 -30.94 4.57
N LEU A 97 -5.34 -31.25 3.29
CA LEU A 97 -6.60 -31.83 2.81
C LEU A 97 -6.89 -33.23 3.38
N LYS A 98 -5.85 -34.03 3.64
CA LYS A 98 -6.02 -35.34 4.30
C LYS A 98 -6.45 -35.21 5.75
N GLN A 99 -5.92 -34.22 6.47
CA GLN A 99 -6.25 -33.98 7.87
C GLN A 99 -7.59 -33.25 8.03
N PHE A 100 -7.90 -32.35 7.11
CA PHE A 100 -9.09 -31.51 7.11
C PHE A 100 -9.70 -31.47 5.69
N PRO A 101 -10.55 -32.44 5.31
CA PRO A 101 -11.11 -32.50 3.96
C PRO A 101 -12.08 -31.35 3.66
N ASP A 102 -12.75 -30.82 4.69
CA ASP A 102 -13.77 -29.77 4.55
C ASP A 102 -13.21 -28.38 4.25
N ILE A 103 -11.89 -28.17 4.40
CA ILE A 103 -11.24 -26.88 4.11
C ILE A 103 -10.73 -26.77 2.68
N LYS A 104 -11.14 -27.69 1.79
CA LYS A 104 -10.78 -27.63 0.38
C LYS A 104 -11.16 -26.26 -0.20
N THR A 105 -10.19 -25.65 -0.87
CA THR A 105 -10.37 -24.35 -1.53
C THR A 105 -11.59 -24.41 -2.46
N PRO A 106 -12.64 -23.60 -2.22
CA PRO A 106 -13.82 -23.56 -3.08
C PRO A 106 -13.48 -23.10 -4.50
N GLU A 107 -14.35 -23.47 -5.45
CA GLU A 107 -14.24 -22.98 -6.83
C GLU A 107 -14.33 -21.44 -6.87
N GLY A 108 -13.47 -20.82 -7.66
CA GLY A 108 -13.36 -19.36 -7.77
C GLY A 108 -12.57 -18.68 -6.65
N LEU A 109 -12.06 -19.43 -5.68
CA LEU A 109 -11.11 -18.96 -4.66
C LEU A 109 -9.72 -19.58 -4.89
N TYR A 110 -8.72 -18.98 -4.27
CA TYR A 110 -7.31 -19.35 -4.39
C TYR A 110 -6.71 -19.59 -3.01
N TYR A 111 -5.86 -20.60 -2.90
CA TYR A 111 -5.17 -20.90 -1.65
C TYR A 111 -3.98 -19.94 -1.44
N ASN A 112 -3.91 -19.33 -0.26
CA ASN A 112 -2.80 -18.49 0.17
C ASN A 112 -2.63 -18.61 1.70
N PRO A 113 -1.51 -19.17 2.20
CA PRO A 113 -1.31 -19.43 3.62
C PRO A 113 -1.20 -18.16 4.48
N TYR A 114 -0.94 -17.01 3.87
CA TYR A 114 -0.86 -15.72 4.57
C TYR A 114 -2.23 -15.03 4.69
N PHE A 115 -3.23 -15.46 3.92
CA PHE A 115 -4.58 -14.92 4.05
C PHE A 115 -5.29 -15.57 5.25
N ALA A 116 -5.99 -14.77 6.07
CA ALA A 116 -6.55 -15.22 7.34
C ALA A 116 -7.43 -16.48 7.26
N ASN A 117 -8.17 -16.64 6.17
CA ASN A 117 -9.05 -17.80 5.94
C ASN A 117 -8.46 -18.84 4.97
N LEU A 118 -7.18 -18.71 4.61
CA LEU A 118 -6.44 -19.50 3.61
C LEU A 118 -6.98 -19.42 2.17
N ASN A 119 -8.23 -19.04 1.98
CA ASN A 119 -8.91 -18.96 0.69
C ASN A 119 -9.20 -17.48 0.36
N ILE A 120 -8.59 -16.97 -0.70
CA ILE A 120 -8.73 -15.58 -1.15
C ILE A 120 -9.43 -15.52 -2.52
N ALA A 121 -10.28 -14.52 -2.74
CA ALA A 121 -10.98 -14.34 -4.03
C ALA A 121 -10.10 -13.70 -5.12
N MET A 122 -8.94 -13.18 -4.74
CA MET A 122 -7.98 -12.56 -5.65
C MET A 122 -7.12 -13.65 -6.30
N PRO A 123 -7.10 -13.79 -7.63
CA PRO A 123 -6.13 -14.64 -8.32
C PRO A 123 -4.69 -14.12 -8.09
N PRO A 124 -3.64 -14.95 -8.27
CA PRO A 124 -2.27 -14.49 -8.18
C PRO A 124 -2.03 -13.32 -9.17
N PRO A 125 -1.76 -12.09 -8.67
CA PRO A 125 -1.64 -10.92 -9.55
C PRO A 125 -0.28 -10.85 -10.27
N ILE A 126 0.72 -11.56 -9.72
CA ILE A 126 2.06 -11.69 -10.29
C ILE A 126 2.26 -13.19 -10.56
N THR A 127 2.29 -13.56 -11.84
CA THR A 127 2.29 -14.98 -12.25
C THR A 127 3.65 -15.46 -12.76
N ALA A 128 4.49 -14.56 -13.25
CA ALA A 128 5.78 -14.87 -13.83
C ALA A 128 6.81 -13.78 -13.52
N ASP A 129 8.09 -14.16 -13.61
CA ASP A 129 9.17 -13.19 -13.74
C ASP A 129 9.01 -12.41 -15.06
N ASP A 130 9.52 -11.18 -15.08
CA ASP A 130 9.53 -10.27 -16.21
C ASP A 130 8.14 -9.91 -16.75
N GLN A 131 7.10 -10.00 -15.91
CA GLN A 131 5.72 -9.57 -16.21
C GLN A 131 5.64 -8.06 -16.49
N VAL A 132 6.55 -7.27 -15.93
CA VAL A 132 6.72 -5.84 -16.22
C VAL A 132 8.19 -5.55 -16.54
N ALA A 133 8.43 -4.50 -17.32
CA ALA A 133 9.78 -4.00 -17.59
C ALA A 133 10.05 -2.76 -16.72
N TYR A 134 11.11 -2.81 -15.91
CA TYR A 134 11.57 -1.64 -15.16
C TYR A 134 12.35 -0.68 -16.04
N ALA A 135 12.13 0.62 -15.84
CA ALA A 135 12.79 1.68 -16.61
C ALA A 135 14.29 1.78 -16.33
N ASP A 136 14.74 1.32 -15.16
CA ASP A 136 16.15 1.32 -14.72
C ASP A 136 16.92 0.05 -15.10
N GLY A 137 16.26 -0.92 -15.75
CA GLY A 137 16.85 -2.20 -16.12
C GLY A 137 16.92 -3.22 -14.98
N THR A 138 16.28 -2.96 -13.83
CA THR A 138 16.15 -3.95 -12.76
C THR A 138 15.44 -5.20 -13.28
N LYS A 139 15.95 -6.39 -12.92
CA LYS A 139 15.32 -7.66 -13.29
C LYS A 139 14.02 -7.81 -12.52
N ALA A 140 12.91 -8.01 -13.23
CA ALA A 140 11.59 -8.08 -12.61
C ALA A 140 11.25 -9.49 -12.16
N THR A 141 11.95 -10.02 -11.15
CA THR A 141 11.51 -11.28 -10.52
C THR A 141 10.22 -11.07 -9.73
N LYS A 142 9.47 -12.14 -9.45
CA LYS A 142 8.27 -12.07 -8.62
C LYS A 142 8.55 -11.44 -7.25
N GLU A 143 9.66 -11.82 -6.63
CA GLU A 143 10.11 -11.28 -5.34
C GLU A 143 10.40 -9.79 -5.43
N GLN A 144 11.08 -9.34 -6.51
CA GLN A 144 11.39 -7.94 -6.72
C GLN A 144 10.12 -7.10 -6.92
N MET A 145 9.23 -7.53 -7.82
CA MET A 145 7.95 -6.83 -8.07
C MET A 145 7.09 -6.76 -6.82
N SER A 146 7.01 -7.85 -6.06
CA SER A 146 6.30 -7.90 -4.78
C SER A 146 6.88 -6.91 -3.77
N ALA A 147 8.21 -6.85 -3.65
CA ALA A 147 8.89 -5.95 -2.73
C ALA A 147 8.64 -4.49 -3.08
N ASP A 148 8.76 -4.13 -4.37
CA ASP A 148 8.57 -2.75 -4.83
C ASP A 148 7.13 -2.28 -4.69
N VAL A 149 6.15 -3.12 -5.05
CA VAL A 149 4.72 -2.79 -4.86
C VAL A 149 4.41 -2.64 -3.37
N SER A 150 4.93 -3.53 -2.52
CA SER A 150 4.72 -3.44 -1.07
C SER A 150 5.34 -2.17 -0.49
N ALA A 151 6.56 -1.81 -0.90
CA ALA A 151 7.21 -0.58 -0.50
C ALA A 151 6.43 0.67 -0.97
N PHE A 152 5.95 0.66 -2.21
CA PHE A 152 5.12 1.74 -2.74
C PHE A 152 3.82 1.89 -1.93
N LEU A 153 3.13 0.80 -1.59
CA LEU A 153 1.92 0.82 -0.76
C LEU A 153 2.18 1.25 0.69
N THR A 154 3.38 1.04 1.21
CA THR A 154 3.80 1.61 2.50
C THR A 154 3.97 3.12 2.41
N TRP A 155 4.59 3.60 1.32
CA TRP A 155 4.66 5.03 1.06
C TRP A 155 3.28 5.66 0.85
N THR A 156 2.35 5.03 0.12
CA THR A 156 0.99 5.59 -0.05
C THR A 156 0.25 5.71 1.29
N ALA A 157 0.49 4.78 2.21
CA ALA A 157 -0.15 4.77 3.53
C ALA A 157 0.52 5.74 4.52
N GLU A 158 1.81 6.02 4.34
CA GLU A 158 2.58 6.94 5.18
C GLU A 158 3.60 7.78 4.38
N PRO A 159 3.13 8.78 3.60
CA PRO A 159 4.01 9.55 2.71
C PRO A 159 5.00 10.48 3.44
N ASN A 160 4.83 10.65 4.76
CA ASN A 160 5.67 11.48 5.61
C ASN A 160 6.55 10.65 6.57
N LEU A 161 6.73 9.35 6.30
CA LEU A 161 7.46 8.43 7.19
C LEU A 161 8.86 8.94 7.53
N GLU A 162 9.63 9.33 6.51
CA GLU A 162 11.00 9.85 6.67
C GLU A 162 11.04 11.14 7.51
N SER A 163 10.16 12.10 7.20
CA SER A 163 10.03 13.34 7.95
C SER A 163 9.67 13.08 9.42
N ARG A 164 8.73 12.15 9.66
CA ARG A 164 8.29 11.77 11.01
C ARG A 164 9.42 11.12 11.80
N HIS A 165 10.20 10.22 11.18
CA HIS A 165 11.34 9.58 11.83
C HIS A 165 12.45 10.60 12.16
N ALA A 166 12.77 11.50 11.23
CA ALA A 166 13.77 12.55 11.47
C ALA A 166 13.38 13.46 12.65
N VAL A 167 12.13 13.94 12.69
CA VAL A 167 11.63 14.76 13.81
C VAL A 167 11.55 13.94 15.11
N GLY A 168 11.17 12.66 15.02
CA GLY A 168 11.11 11.75 16.17
C GLY A 168 12.46 11.57 16.85
N VAL A 169 13.52 11.32 16.07
CA VAL A 169 14.89 11.20 16.59
C VAL A 169 15.34 12.50 17.26
N ALA A 170 15.11 13.65 16.61
CA ALA A 170 15.45 14.95 17.20
C ALA A 170 14.68 15.20 18.51
N SER A 171 13.40 14.82 18.56
CA SER A 171 12.55 14.96 19.75
C SER A 171 13.03 14.08 20.90
N ILE A 172 13.42 12.83 20.63
CA ILE A 172 13.96 11.92 21.65
C ILE A 172 15.26 12.46 22.24
N LEU A 173 16.18 12.95 21.40
CA LEU A 173 17.42 13.57 21.87
C LEU A 173 17.15 14.80 22.75
N PHE A 174 16.22 15.66 22.34
CA PHE A 174 15.80 16.80 23.15
C PHE A 174 15.23 16.37 24.50
N ILE A 175 14.32 15.39 24.52
CA ILE A 175 13.71 14.88 25.75
C ILE A 175 14.76 14.29 26.69
N LEU A 176 15.75 13.55 26.18
CA LEU A 176 16.83 13.00 27.00
C LEU A 176 17.63 14.09 27.70
N VAL A 177 18.02 15.14 26.96
CA VAL A 177 18.74 16.29 27.53
C VAL A 177 17.86 17.03 28.53
N PHE A 178 16.60 17.30 28.18
CA PHE A 178 15.66 17.98 29.04
C PHE A 178 15.42 17.22 30.36
N CYS A 179 15.20 15.91 30.30
CA CYS A 179 15.05 15.07 31.49
C CYS A 179 16.32 15.08 32.35
N GLY A 180 17.51 15.06 31.74
CA GLY A 180 18.78 15.19 32.47
C GLY A 180 18.91 16.53 33.21
N LEU A 181 18.56 17.64 32.55
CA LEU A 181 18.56 18.97 33.14
C LEU A 181 17.50 19.11 34.24
N ALA A 182 16.29 18.61 34.02
CA ALA A 182 15.22 18.62 35.00
C ALA A 182 15.57 17.79 36.24
N TRP A 183 16.20 16.63 36.05
CA TRP A 183 16.71 15.82 37.15
C TRP A 183 17.83 16.54 37.91
N GLY A 184 18.77 17.17 37.22
CA GLY A 184 19.80 17.99 37.85
C GLY A 184 19.23 19.16 38.66
N ALA A 185 18.22 19.86 38.11
CA ALA A 185 17.51 20.92 38.81
C ALA A 185 16.76 20.39 40.04
N TYR A 186 16.11 19.23 39.94
CA TYR A 186 15.46 18.56 41.06
C TYR A 186 16.46 18.24 42.18
N GLN A 187 17.60 17.62 41.85
CA GLN A 187 18.66 17.32 42.84
C GLN A 187 19.17 18.60 43.53
N ASN A 188 19.31 19.70 42.78
CA ASN A 188 19.78 20.96 43.32
C ASN A 188 18.77 21.62 44.27
N VAL A 189 17.48 21.66 43.91
CA VAL A 189 16.42 22.28 44.73
C VAL A 189 16.18 21.50 46.03
N TRP A 190 16.22 20.18 45.96
CA TRP A 190 15.90 19.31 47.10
C TRP A 190 17.10 18.93 47.96
N ARG A 191 18.30 19.43 47.62
CA ARG A 191 19.57 19.04 48.28
C ARG A 191 19.57 19.23 49.79
N ASP A 192 18.93 20.29 50.27
CA ASP A 192 18.96 20.69 51.68
C ASP A 192 17.66 20.30 52.43
N VAL A 193 16.76 19.55 51.77
CA VAL A 193 15.54 19.01 52.38
C VAL A 193 15.83 17.60 52.89
N LYS A 194 15.65 17.35 54.20
CA LYS A 194 15.80 16.01 54.78
C LYS A 194 14.82 15.04 54.11
N HIS A 195 15.35 13.95 53.56
CA HIS A 195 14.58 12.81 53.08
C HIS A 195 14.07 11.95 54.24
#